data_AF-A0A5Q2FA30-F1
#
_entry.id   AF-A0A5Q2FA30-F1
#
_cell.length_a   1.000
_cell.length_b   1.000
_cell.length_c   1.000
_cell.angle_alpha   90.00
_cell.angle_beta   90.00
_cell.angle_gamma   90.00
#
_symmetry.space_group_name_H-M   'P 1'
#
loop_
_entity.id
_entity.type
_entity.pdbx_description
1 polymer ?
#
loop_
_entity_poly.entity_id
_entity_poly.type
_entity_poly.pdbx_seq_one_letter_code
_entity_poly.pdbx_strand_id
1 'polypeptide(L)'
;MADFYTTTATHTGPEQFSVTNGTTTVTSDASFRPTELLLASLSSCILWTVVDFAERNAIELSGEASVTAAGTMTNRPRRMGEIRVELRLPRA
;
A
#
# COMPACT_ATOMS: atom_id res chain seq x y z
N MET A 1 22.38 -3.44 1.84
CA MET A 1 22.16 -3.09 3.26
C MET A 1 20.67 -3.26 3.50
N ALA A 2 20.26 -3.95 4.57
CA ALA A 2 18.84 -4.10 4.85
C ALA A 2 18.36 -2.85 5.59
N ASP A 3 17.36 -2.16 5.05
CA ASP A 3 16.76 -1.01 5.70
C ASP A 3 15.86 -1.44 6.87
N PHE A 4 15.77 -0.61 7.90
CA PHE A 4 14.93 -0.83 9.08
C PHE A 4 13.91 0.30 9.18
N TYR A 5 12.63 -0.05 9.27
CA TYR A 5 11.52 0.89 9.36
C TYR A 5 10.66 0.59 10.59
N THR A 6 10.23 1.64 11.29
CA THR A 6 9.30 1.55 12.42
C THR A 6 8.11 2.46 12.18
N THR A 7 6.91 1.97 12.47
CA THR A 7 5.69 2.78 12.53
C THR A 7 4.95 2.52 13.82
N THR A 8 4.38 3.57 14.41
CA THR A 8 3.56 3.48 15.62
C THR A 8 2.14 3.89 15.30
N ALA A 9 1.17 3.03 15.62
CA ALA A 9 -0.25 3.33 15.52
C ALA A 9 -0.83 3.63 16.91
N THR A 10 -1.57 4.73 17.02
CA THR A 10 -2.22 5.18 18.25
C THR A 10 -3.72 5.28 18.01
N HIS A 11 -4.54 4.70 18.88
CA HIS A 11 -5.99 4.87 18.86
C HIS A 11 -6.35 6.27 19.38
N THR A 12 -7.04 7.06 18.56
CA THR A 12 -7.33 8.49 18.83
C THR A 12 -8.82 8.78 19.04
N GLY A 13 -9.70 7.83 18.75
CA GLY A 13 -11.14 7.97 18.91
C GLY A 13 -11.89 6.75 18.35
N PRO A 14 -13.23 6.70 18.47
CA PRO A 14 -14.02 5.57 17.96
C PRO A 14 -13.72 5.30 16.49
N GLU A 15 -13.18 4.11 16.20
CA GLU A 15 -12.75 3.69 14.85
C GLU A 15 -11.73 4.63 14.17
N GLN A 16 -10.96 5.38 14.96
CA GLN A 16 -9.94 6.32 14.48
C GLN A 16 -8.57 6.00 15.05
N PHE A 17 -7.58 5.98 14.15
CA PHE A 17 -6.19 5.74 14.49
C PHE A 17 -5.27 6.72 13.77
N SER A 18 -4.19 7.10 14.43
CA SER A 18 -3.10 7.87 13.86
C SER A 18 -1.87 6.98 13.75
N VAL A 19 -1.29 6.86 12.55
CA VAL A 19 -0.10 6.04 12.28
C VAL A 19 1.06 6.94 11.87
N THR A 20 2.17 6.89 12.57
CA THR A 20 3.36 7.72 12.27
C THR A 20 4.62 6.88 12.11
N ASN A 21 5.51 7.29 11.21
CA ASN A 21 6.87 6.77 11.07
C ASN A 21 7.93 7.69 11.75
N GLY A 22 7.50 8.70 12.51
CA GLY A 22 8.35 9.70 13.15
C GLY A 22 8.54 10.99 12.35
N THR A 23 8.27 10.99 11.04
CA THR A 23 8.36 12.19 10.18
C THR A 23 7.04 12.57 9.53
N THR A 24 6.18 11.60 9.27
CA THR A 24 4.87 11.77 8.65
C THR A 24 3.83 10.99 9.44
N THR A 25 2.60 11.48 9.40
CA THR A 25 1.45 10.87 10.06
C THR A 25 0.34 10.64 9.06
N VAL A 26 -0.27 9.46 9.11
CA VAL A 26 -1.41 9.05 8.30
C VAL A 26 -2.58 8.76 9.23
N THR A 27 -3.74 9.30 8.89
CA THR A 27 -4.99 9.04 9.61
C THR A 27 -5.68 7.82 9.00
N SER A 28 -6.13 6.92 9.87
CA SER A 28 -6.95 5.76 9.53
C SER A 28 -8.32 5.92 10.19
N ASP A 29 -9.37 6.05 9.39
CA ASP A 29 -10.74 6.30 9.86
C ASP A 29 -11.78 5.68 8.91
N ALA A 30 -13.03 6.17 8.94
CA ALA A 30 -14.10 5.69 8.08
C ALA A 30 -13.91 6.05 6.59
N SER A 31 -13.14 7.11 6.30
CA SER A 31 -12.85 7.60 4.94
C SER A 31 -11.72 6.80 4.30
N PHE A 32 -10.72 6.41 5.11
CA PHE A 32 -9.66 5.52 4.67
C PHE A 32 -9.31 4.52 5.77
N ARG A 33 -9.83 3.30 5.61
CA ARG A 33 -9.86 2.28 6.65
C ARG A 33 -8.48 1.62 6.81
N PRO A 34 -8.20 0.99 7.96
CA PRO A 34 -6.93 0.26 8.16
C PRO A 34 -6.66 -0.80 7.08
N THR A 35 -7.71 -1.48 6.61
CA THR A 35 -7.60 -2.48 5.54
C THR A 35 -7.32 -1.86 4.17
N GLU A 36 -7.79 -0.63 3.92
CA GLU A 36 -7.52 0.09 2.68
C GLU A 36 -6.10 0.66 2.69
N LEU A 37 -5.64 1.15 3.84
CA LEU A 37 -4.23 1.52 4.06
C LEU A 37 -3.27 0.34 3.84
N LEU A 38 -3.65 -0.86 4.26
CA LEU A 38 -2.90 -2.09 3.96
C LEU A 38 -2.81 -2.36 2.45
N LEU A 39 -3.92 -2.22 1.72
CA LEU A 39 -3.93 -2.41 0.27
C LEU A 39 -3.14 -1.30 -0.44
N ALA A 40 -3.19 -0.08 0.07
CA ALA A 40 -2.45 1.06 -0.47
C ALA A 40 -0.94 0.89 -0.29
N SER A 41 -0.49 0.46 0.90
CA SER A 41 0.93 0.21 1.16
C SER A 41 1.47 -0.95 0.32
N LEU A 42 0.68 -2.00 0.11
CA LEU A 42 1.03 -3.09 -0.79
C LEU A 42 1.12 -2.60 -2.25
N SER A 43 0.12 -1.86 -2.72
CA SER A 43 0.06 -1.38 -4.11
C SER A 43 1.23 -0.45 -4.44
N SER A 44 1.54 0.49 -3.54
CA SER A 44 2.67 1.41 -3.73
C SER A 44 4.01 0.69 -3.67
N CYS A 45 4.19 -0.30 -2.81
CA CYS A 45 5.42 -1.10 -2.73
C CYS A 45 5.66 -1.93 -4.00
N ILE A 46 4.61 -2.53 -4.56
CA ILE A 46 4.69 -3.25 -5.84
C ILE A 46 5.08 -2.26 -6.95
N LEU A 47 4.39 -1.13 -7.05
CA LEU A 47 4.64 -0.15 -8.10
C LEU A 47 6.05 0.45 -8.00
N TRP A 48 6.52 0.74 -6.78
CA TRP A 48 7.90 1.18 -6.52
C TRP A 48 8.92 0.18 -7.07
N THR A 49 8.72 -1.11 -6.79
CA THR A 49 9.60 -2.18 -7.28
C THR A 49 9.65 -2.23 -8.81
N VAL A 50 8.48 -2.08 -9.46
CA VAL A 50 8.38 -2.07 -10.92
C VAL A 50 9.14 -0.89 -11.52
N VAL A 51 8.96 0.31 -10.94
CA VAL A 51 9.62 1.54 -11.41
C VAL A 51 11.13 1.45 -11.21
N ASP A 52 11.59 1.06 -10.02
CA ASP A 52 13.03 0.88 -9.72
C ASP A 52 13.67 -0.14 -10.67
N PHE A 53 12.98 -1.25 -10.97
CA PHE A 53 13.45 -2.20 -11.96
C PHE A 53 13.56 -1.60 -13.35
N ALA A 54 12.54 -0.87 -13.82
CA ALA A 54 12.54 -0.25 -15.14
C ALA A 54 13.70 0.75 -15.30
N GLU A 55 13.91 1.61 -14.30
CA GLU A 55 15.00 2.58 -14.27
C GLU A 55 16.38 1.91 -14.34
N ARG A 56 16.60 0.87 -13.52
CA ARG A 56 17.88 0.13 -13.49
C ARG A 56 18.19 -0.60 -14.81
N ASN A 57 17.17 -0.93 -15.59
CA ASN A 57 17.31 -1.63 -16.86
C ASN A 57 17.12 -0.72 -18.08
N ALA A 58 17.07 0.61 -17.88
CA ALA A 58 16.85 1.59 -18.94
C ALA A 58 15.58 1.31 -19.79
N ILE A 59 14.52 0.81 -19.14
CA ILE A 59 13.21 0.62 -19.74
C ILE A 59 12.40 1.90 -19.51
N GLU A 60 12.07 2.61 -20.59
CA GLU A 60 11.23 3.81 -20.49
C GLU A 60 9.76 3.43 -20.25
N LEU A 61 9.19 3.93 -19.14
CA LEU A 61 7.76 3.90 -18.89
C LEU A 61 7.14 5.17 -19.48
N SER A 62 6.81 5.14 -20.76
CA SER A 62 6.32 6.30 -21.54
C SER A 62 4.89 6.76 -21.16
N GLY A 63 4.25 6.11 -20.19
CA GLY A 63 2.88 6.40 -19.75
C GLY A 63 2.62 5.97 -18.30
N GLU A 64 1.37 6.08 -17.87
CA GLU A 64 0.97 5.79 -16.49
C GLU A 64 1.01 4.29 -16.20
N ALA A 65 1.89 3.89 -15.26
CA ALA A 65 1.85 2.58 -14.63
C ALA A 65 0.99 2.64 -13.36
N SER A 66 0.09 1.68 -13.17
CA SER A 66 -0.82 1.66 -12.02
C SER A 66 -0.98 0.26 -11.45
N VAL A 67 -1.23 0.21 -10.13
CA VAL A 67 -1.54 -1.02 -9.41
C VAL A 67 -2.89 -0.86 -8.73
N THR A 68 -3.81 -1.79 -8.99
CA THR A 68 -5.08 -1.90 -8.27
C THR A 68 -5.04 -3.13 -7.38
N ALA A 69 -5.18 -2.96 -6.06
CA ALA A 69 -5.32 -4.07 -5.12
C ALA A 69 -6.74 -4.13 -4.53
N ALA A 70 -7.37 -5.30 -4.62
CA ALA A 70 -8.69 -5.57 -4.08
C ALA A 70 -8.63 -6.69 -3.04
N GLY A 71 -9.06 -6.39 -1.81
CA GLY A 71 -9.07 -7.34 -0.70
C GLY A 71 -10.45 -7.95 -0.46
N THR A 72 -10.51 -9.27 -0.28
CA THR A 72 -11.71 -9.97 0.21
C THR A 72 -11.53 -10.34 1.68
N MET A 73 -12.46 -9.91 2.53
CA MET A 73 -12.43 -10.19 3.97
C MET A 73 -13.04 -11.57 4.26
N THR A 74 -12.37 -12.35 5.11
CA THR A 74 -12.89 -13.59 5.68
C THR A 74 -13.30 -13.37 7.13
N ASN A 75 -14.39 -14.00 7.56
CA ASN A 75 -14.91 -13.88 8.93
C ASN A 75 -14.35 -14.96 9.86
N ARG A 76 -14.48 -14.75 11.18
CA ARG A 76 -14.11 -15.68 12.27
C ARG A 76 -12.62 -16.09 12.32
N PRO A 77 -11.69 -15.21 12.77
CA PRO A 77 -11.85 -13.78 13.00
C PRO A 77 -11.85 -12.99 11.70
N ARG A 78 -12.38 -11.75 11.73
CA ARG A 78 -12.39 -10.86 10.56
C ARG A 78 -10.97 -10.47 10.19
N ARG A 79 -10.51 -10.87 9.00
CA ARG A 79 -9.17 -10.61 8.47
C ARG A 79 -9.16 -10.63 6.94
N MET A 80 -8.09 -10.15 6.33
CA MET A 80 -7.91 -10.27 4.89
C MET A 80 -7.70 -11.74 4.53
N GLY A 81 -8.58 -12.30 3.69
CA GLY A 81 -8.49 -13.71 3.25
C GLY A 81 -7.86 -13.86 1.88
N GLU A 82 -8.11 -12.89 1.00
CA GLU A 82 -7.55 -12.86 -0.34
C GLU A 82 -7.23 -11.42 -0.73
N ILE A 83 -6.14 -11.22 -1.48
CA ILE A 83 -5.79 -9.97 -2.14
C ILE A 83 -5.59 -10.27 -3.62
N ARG A 84 -6.37 -9.63 -4.48
CA ARG A 84 -6.17 -9.63 -5.93
C ARG A 84 -5.44 -8.36 -6.31
N VAL A 85 -4.37 -8.50 -7.08
CA VAL A 85 -3.58 -7.36 -7.56
C VAL A 85 -3.59 -7.36 -9.09
N GLU A 86 -3.92 -6.21 -9.66
CA GLU A 86 -3.85 -5.94 -11.10
C GLU A 86 -2.81 -4.84 -11.34
N LEU A 87 -1.75 -5.18 -12.07
CA LEU A 87 -0.72 -4.24 -12.52
C LEU A 87 -0.98 -3.89 -13.99
N ARG A 88 -1.13 -2.60 -14.27
CA ARG A 88 -1.23 -2.07 -15.64
C ARG A 88 0.05 -1.32 -15.96
N LEU A 89 0.74 -1.76 -17.01
CA LEU A 89 1.92 -1.09 -17.54
C LEU A 89 1.55 -0.38 -18.84
N PRO A 90 2.15 0.79 -19.12
CA PRO A 90 2.03 1.41 -20.42
C PRO A 90 2.59 0.47 -21.50
N ARG A 91 2.10 0.59 -22.74
CA ARG A 91 2.76 -0.08 -23.86
C ARG A 91 4.15 0.52 -24.04
N ALA A 92 5.15 -0.35 -24.20
CA ALA A 92 6.47 0.03 -24.69
C ALA A 92 6.38 0.55 -26.14
#